data_AF-A0A009QQS4-F1
#
_entry.id   AF-A0A009QQS4-F1
#
_cell.length_a   1.000
_cell.length_b   1.000
_cell.length_c   1.000
_cell.angle_alpha   90.00
_cell.angle_beta   90.00
_cell.angle_gamma   90.00
#
_symmetry.space_group_name_H-M   'P 1'
#
loop_
_entity.id
_entity.type
_entity.pdbx_description
1 polymer ?
#
loop_
_entity_poly.entity_id
_entity_poly.type
_entity_poly.pdbx_seq_one_letter_code
_entity_poly.pdbx_strand_id
1 'polypeptide(L)'
;MNGKAERWGIYREDGLPFTVAAIYDSTVIDGQQVRSMSMLTINADNHPFMSQFHKPEDEKRSIIVIPDEYREDWLNCKKEDADQFFFEMPLGEFTADYFPKPKKSAN
;
A
#
# COMPACT_ATOMS: atom_id res chain seq x y z
N MET A 1 19.34 -9.94 -10.42
CA MET A 1 18.95 -8.53 -10.26
C MET A 1 20.11 -7.64 -10.70
N ASN A 2 19.93 -6.83 -11.74
CA ASN A 2 21.04 -6.04 -12.32
C ASN A 2 21.28 -4.70 -11.56
N GLY A 3 20.87 -4.63 -10.28
CA GLY A 3 20.93 -3.42 -9.45
C GLY A 3 20.03 -2.27 -9.89
N LYS A 4 19.15 -2.49 -10.88
CA LYS A 4 18.24 -1.47 -11.42
C LYS A 4 16.85 -1.64 -10.82
N ALA A 5 16.14 -0.53 -10.66
CA ALA A 5 14.74 -0.54 -10.23
C ALA A 5 13.88 -1.29 -11.27
N GLU A 6 13.20 -2.33 -10.81
CA GLU A 6 12.23 -3.10 -11.59
C GLU A 6 10.81 -2.70 -11.18
N ARG A 7 9.89 -2.69 -12.14
CA ARG A 7 8.48 -2.38 -11.87
C ARG A 7 7.73 -3.69 -11.70
N TRP A 8 7.01 -3.77 -10.60
CA TRP A 8 6.17 -4.90 -10.23
C TRP A 8 4.78 -4.39 -9.91
N GLY A 9 3.76 -5.13 -10.32
CA GLY A 9 2.39 -4.94 -9.86
C GLY A 9 2.11 -5.94 -8.75
N ILE A 10 1.44 -5.49 -7.68
CA ILE A 10 0.98 -6.35 -6.59
C ILE A 10 -0.55 -6.35 -6.63
N TYR A 11 -1.14 -7.54 -6.60
CA TYR A 11 -2.57 -7.77 -6.82
C TYR A 11 -3.10 -8.82 -5.86
N ARG A 12 -4.40 -8.77 -5.54
CA ARG A 12 -5.06 -9.93 -4.94
C ARG A 12 -5.11 -11.07 -5.94
N GLU A 13 -4.89 -12.30 -5.47
CA GLU A 13 -4.96 -13.51 -6.30
C GLU A 13 -6.35 -13.70 -6.94
N ASP A 14 -7.40 -13.28 -6.25
CA ASP A 14 -8.79 -13.35 -6.76
C ASP A 14 -9.16 -12.23 -7.74
N GLY A 15 -8.26 -11.27 -7.99
CA GLY A 15 -8.47 -10.13 -8.89
C GLY A 15 -9.50 -9.11 -8.38
N LEU A 16 -9.99 -9.24 -7.14
CA LEU A 16 -10.93 -8.30 -6.54
C LEU A 16 -10.21 -7.07 -5.97
N PRO A 17 -10.92 -5.94 -5.83
CA PRO A 17 -10.38 -4.79 -5.10
C PRO A 17 -10.20 -5.12 -3.61
N PHE A 18 -9.38 -4.30 -2.94
CA PHE A 18 -9.18 -4.34 -1.49
C PHE A 18 -9.11 -2.94 -0.91
N THR A 19 -9.24 -2.84 0.41
CA THR A 19 -9.25 -1.59 1.14
C THR A 19 -7.89 -1.35 1.78
N VAL A 20 -7.40 -0.12 1.72
CA VAL A 20 -6.13 0.30 2.32
C VAL A 20 -6.41 1.31 3.43
N ALA A 21 -5.78 1.13 4.58
CA ALA A 21 -5.86 2.10 5.67
C ALA A 21 -5.23 3.43 5.23
N ALA A 22 -6.00 4.51 5.35
CA ALA A 22 -5.56 5.84 4.93
C ALA A 22 -6.15 6.92 5.82
N ILE A 23 -5.43 8.04 5.89
CA ILE A 23 -5.91 9.29 6.49
C ILE A 23 -6.19 10.30 5.37
N TYR A 24 -7.11 11.23 5.62
CA TYR A 24 -7.41 12.32 4.70
C TYR A 24 -7.50 13.65 5.46
N ASP A 25 -7.31 14.74 4.72
CA ASP A 25 -7.58 16.09 5.21
C ASP A 25 -8.20 16.94 4.11
N SER A 26 -8.97 17.95 4.50
CA SER A 26 -9.57 18.95 3.63
C SER A 26 -9.27 20.33 4.17
N THR A 27 -8.31 21.01 3.56
CA THR A 27 -7.83 22.33 3.99
C THR A 27 -8.03 23.39 2.90
N VAL A 28 -7.74 24.66 3.21
CA VAL A 28 -7.74 25.75 2.23
C VAL A 28 -6.32 26.27 2.06
N ILE A 29 -5.81 26.24 0.83
CA ILE A 29 -4.49 26.74 0.45
C ILE A 29 -4.71 27.81 -0.63
N ASP A 30 -4.19 29.02 -0.41
CA ASP A 30 -4.34 30.18 -1.32
C ASP A 30 -5.79 30.45 -1.75
N GLY A 31 -6.73 30.29 -0.81
CA GLY A 31 -8.16 30.49 -1.04
C GLY A 31 -8.86 29.36 -1.79
N GLN A 32 -8.17 28.26 -2.11
CA GLN A 32 -8.72 27.09 -2.78
C GLN A 32 -8.87 25.91 -1.82
N GLN A 33 -10.01 25.20 -1.88
CA GLN A 33 -10.17 23.96 -1.14
C GLN A 33 -9.27 22.88 -1.74
N VAL A 34 -8.41 22.31 -0.90
CA VAL A 34 -7.51 21.20 -1.24
C VAL A 34 -7.86 20.01 -0.39
N ARG A 35 -8.15 18.88 -1.04
CA ARG A 35 -8.34 17.58 -0.39
C ARG A 35 -7.13 16.72 -0.66
N SER A 36 -6.56 16.16 0.40
CA SER A 36 -5.39 15.29 0.33
C SER A 36 -5.64 14.01 1.12
N MET A 37 -4.89 12.97 0.79
CA MET A 37 -4.93 11.69 1.49
C MET A 37 -3.53 11.07 1.52
N SER A 38 -3.29 10.22 2.50
CA SER A 38 -2.06 9.45 2.63
C SER A 38 -2.36 8.04 3.12
N MET A 39 -1.73 7.04 2.51
CA MET A 39 -1.83 5.65 2.95
C MET A 39 -0.93 5.45 4.17
N LEU A 40 -1.43 4.70 5.15
CA LEU A 40 -0.63 4.28 6.29
C LEU A 40 0.25 3.10 5.89
N THR A 41 1.46 3.07 6.46
CA THR A 41 2.41 1.98 6.24
C THR A 41 2.93 1.44 7.57
N ILE A 42 3.36 0.19 7.55
CA ILE A 42 4.06 -0.49 8.65
C ILE A 42 5.37 -1.08 8.14
N ASN A 43 6.25 -1.44 9.08
CA ASN A 43 7.48 -2.18 8.77
C ASN A 43 7.11 -3.54 8.16
N ALA A 44 7.90 -4.00 7.20
CA ALA A 44 7.69 -5.26 6.50
C ALA A 44 8.99 -6.03 6.30
N ASP A 45 10.02 -5.76 7.11
CA ASP A 45 11.34 -6.40 6.96
C ASP A 45 11.25 -7.93 7.11
N ASN A 46 10.36 -8.39 7.99
CA ASN A 46 10.12 -9.80 8.26
C ASN A 46 8.94 -10.38 7.47
N HIS A 47 8.26 -9.58 6.63
CA HIS A 47 7.08 -10.05 5.90
C HIS A 47 7.51 -10.94 4.71
N PRO A 48 7.08 -12.22 4.63
CA PRO A 48 7.55 -13.15 3.60
C PRO A 48 7.37 -12.67 2.15
N PHE A 49 6.30 -11.93 1.87
CA PHE A 49 6.00 -11.42 0.53
C PHE A 49 6.53 -9.99 0.31
N MET A 50 6.38 -9.11 1.29
CA MET A 50 6.63 -7.68 1.12
C MET A 50 8.10 -7.30 1.32
N SER A 51 8.87 -8.12 2.06
CA SER A 51 10.31 -7.93 2.25
C SER A 51 11.13 -8.07 0.96
N GLN A 52 10.53 -8.67 -0.08
CA GLN A 52 11.15 -8.88 -1.40
C GLN A 52 11.20 -7.60 -2.25
N PHE A 53 10.44 -6.57 -1.89
CA PHE A 53 10.37 -5.30 -2.60
C PHE A 53 11.24 -4.21 -1.95
N HIS A 54 11.24 -3.01 -2.53
CA HIS A 54 12.10 -1.88 -2.15
C HIS A 54 13.60 -2.13 -2.35
N LYS A 55 14.40 -1.08 -2.19
CA LYS A 55 15.87 -1.16 -2.29
C LYS A 55 16.44 -2.04 -1.17
N PRO A 56 17.45 -2.90 -1.41
CA PRO A 56 17.96 -3.84 -0.40
C PRO A 56 18.34 -3.22 0.95
N GLU A 57 18.93 -2.04 0.97
CA GLU A 57 19.41 -1.35 2.18
C GLU A 57 18.36 -0.47 2.88
N ASP A 58 17.16 -0.33 2.31
CA ASP A 58 16.09 0.48 2.88
C ASP A 58 15.17 -0.38 3.75
N GLU A 59 14.63 0.21 4.83
CA GLU A 59 13.54 -0.39 5.61
C GLU A 59 12.39 -0.78 4.68
N LYS A 60 11.95 -2.04 4.77
CA LYS A 60 10.83 -2.52 3.99
C LYS A 60 9.54 -1.99 4.59
N ARG A 61 8.67 -1.45 3.73
CA ARG A 61 7.37 -0.90 4.14
C ARG A 61 6.25 -1.58 3.37
N SER A 62 5.19 -1.96 4.08
CA SER A 62 3.93 -2.40 3.48
C SER A 62 2.83 -1.40 3.78
N ILE A 63 1.87 -1.27 2.86
CA ILE A 63 0.57 -0.69 3.17
C ILE A 63 -0.20 -1.63 4.11
N ILE A 64 -1.16 -1.08 4.83
CA ILE A 64 -2.08 -1.83 5.68
C ILE A 64 -3.34 -2.15 4.86
N VAL A 65 -3.63 -3.43 4.67
CA VAL A 65 -4.88 -3.89 4.04
C VAL A 65 -5.93 -4.06 5.13
N ILE A 66 -7.09 -3.41 4.98
CA ILE A 66 -8.20 -3.52 5.93
C ILE A 66 -9.14 -4.65 5.45
N PRO A 67 -9.29 -5.74 6.22
CA PRO A 67 -10.24 -6.81 5.90
C PRO A 67 -11.68 -6.29 5.84
N ASP A 68 -12.51 -6.99 5.08
CA ASP A 68 -13.89 -6.59 4.77
C ASP A 68 -14.73 -6.41 6.04
N GLU A 69 -14.55 -7.28 7.03
CA GLU A 69 -15.24 -7.26 8.32
C GLU A 69 -14.90 -6.03 9.18
N TYR A 70 -13.73 -5.41 8.98
CA TYR A 70 -13.25 -4.28 9.79
C TYR A 70 -13.37 -2.93 9.09
N ARG A 71 -13.96 -2.87 7.89
CA ARG A 71 -14.05 -1.61 7.12
C ARG A 71 -14.85 -0.53 7.85
N GLU A 72 -16.01 -0.90 8.39
CA GLU A 72 -16.85 0.05 9.13
C GLU A 72 -16.18 0.46 10.44
N ASP A 73 -15.54 -0.47 11.13
CA ASP A 73 -14.82 -0.18 12.37
C ASP A 73 -13.66 0.79 12.11
N TRP A 74 -12.89 0.59 11.03
CA TRP A 74 -11.83 1.50 10.60
C TRP A 74 -12.36 2.91 10.31
N LEU A 75 -13.47 3.03 9.58
CA LEU A 75 -14.06 4.33 9.22
C LEU A 75 -14.58 5.10 10.43
N ASN A 76 -14.93 4.40 11.51
CA ASN A 76 -15.47 4.99 12.73
C ASN A 76 -14.47 4.97 13.91
N CYS A 77 -13.25 4.49 13.71
CA CYS A 77 -12.27 4.37 14.78
C CYS A 77 -11.80 5.74 15.27
N LYS A 78 -11.40 5.80 16.54
CA LYS A 78 -10.66 6.95 17.06
C LYS A 78 -9.18 6.74 16.81
N LYS A 79 -8.44 7.85 16.77
CA LYS A 79 -6.99 7.84 16.56
C LYS A 79 -6.27 6.94 17.57
N GLU A 80 -6.74 6.93 18.81
CA GLU A 80 -6.13 6.17 19.91
C GLU A 80 -6.28 4.65 19.74
N ASP A 81 -7.25 4.19 18.92
CA ASP A 81 -7.55 2.78 18.67
C ASP A 81 -7.06 2.31 17.29
N ALA A 82 -6.44 3.20 16.50
CA ALA A 82 -6.10 2.93 15.10
C ALA A 82 -5.05 1.82 14.93
N ASP A 83 -4.17 1.63 15.92
CA ASP A 83 -3.12 0.62 15.91
C ASP A 83 -3.66 -0.82 15.92
N GLN A 84 -4.89 -1.02 16.40
CA GLN A 84 -5.60 -2.31 16.35
C GLN A 84 -5.83 -2.79 14.91
N PHE A 85 -5.82 -1.88 13.93
CA PHE A 85 -6.00 -2.18 12.51
C PHE A 85 -4.68 -2.28 11.73
N PHE A 86 -3.52 -2.21 12.40
CA PHE A 86 -2.21 -2.22 11.74
C PHE A 86 -1.79 -3.64 11.36
N PHE A 87 -2.58 -4.26 10.49
CA PHE A 87 -2.38 -5.61 10.00
C PHE A 87 -1.24 -5.68 8.98
N GLU A 88 -0.44 -6.75 9.08
CA GLU A 88 0.42 -7.17 7.97
C GLU A 88 -0.44 -7.59 6.77
N MET A 89 0.13 -7.47 5.56
CA MET A 89 -0.56 -7.91 4.35
C MET A 89 -0.85 -9.43 4.46
N PRO A 90 -2.07 -9.90 4.19
CA PRO A 90 -2.39 -11.33 4.31
C PRO A 90 -1.47 -12.22 3.46
N LEU A 91 -0.98 -13.31 4.06
CA LEU A 91 -0.15 -14.29 3.36
C LEU A 91 -1.01 -15.16 2.45
N GLY A 92 -0.59 -15.32 1.20
CA GLY A 92 -1.25 -16.18 0.22
C GLY A 92 -2.52 -15.60 -0.41
N GLU A 93 -2.85 -14.33 -0.15
CA GLU A 93 -3.95 -13.64 -0.83
C GLU A 93 -3.48 -12.68 -1.92
N PHE A 94 -2.17 -12.41 -1.97
CA PHE A 94 -1.56 -11.46 -2.90
C PHE A 94 -0.47 -12.12 -3.73
N THR A 95 -0.42 -11.73 -5.01
CA THR A 95 0.60 -12.13 -5.97
C THR A 95 1.27 -10.88 -6.57
N ALA A 96 2.41 -11.09 -7.23
CA ALA A 96 3.12 -10.03 -7.93
C ALA A 96 3.60 -10.46 -9.31
N ASP A 97 3.41 -9.57 -10.29
CA ASP A 97 3.82 -9.77 -11.67
C ASP A 97 4.82 -8.70 -12.11
N TYR A 98 5.84 -9.11 -12.86
CA TYR A 98 6.79 -8.19 -13.46
C TYR A 98 6.08 -7.32 -14.51
N PHE A 99 6.10 -6.01 -14.31
CA PHE A 99 5.32 -5.03 -15.08
C PHE A 99 6.24 -3.97 -15.75
N PRO A 100 7.10 -4.39 -16.70
CA PRO A 100 8.06 -3.49 -17.33
C PRO A 100 7.37 -2.33 -18.05
N LYS A 101 8.06 -1.18 -18.13
CA LYS A 101 7.58 -0.09 -18.99
C LYS A 101 7.47 -0.60 -20.43
N PRO A 102 6.40 -0.25 -21.18
CA PRO A 102 6.34 -0.52 -22.60
C PRO A 102 7.60 0.01 -23.28
N LYS A 103 8.19 -0.75 -24.22
CA LYS A 103 9.25 -0.21 -25.06
C LYS A 103 8.66 0.94 -25.87
N LYS A 104 9.25 2.13 -25.78
CA LYS A 104 8.90 3.23 -26.68
C LYS A 104 9.17 2.73 -28.10
N SER A 105 8.16 2.76 -28.97
CA SER A 105 8.36 2.58 -30.41
C SER A 105 9.32 3.66 -30.89
N ALA A 106 10.34 3.27 -31.67
CA ALA A 106 11.17 4.25 -32.35
C ALA A 106 10.30 4.97 -33.38
N ASN A 107 10.28 6.31 -33.32
CA ASN A 107 9.75 7.15 -34.39
C ASN A 107 10.70 7.16 -35.58
#